data_AF-A0A841CI51-F1
#
_entry.id   AF-A0A841CI51-F1
#
_cell.length_a   1.000
_cell.length_b   1.000
_cell.length_c   1.000
_cell.angle_alpha   90.00
_cell.angle_beta   90.00
_cell.angle_gamma   90.00
#
_symmetry.space_group_name_H-M   'P 1'
#
loop_
_entity.id
_entity.type
_entity.pdbx_description
1 polymer ?
#
loop_
_entity_poly.entity_id
_entity_poly.type
_entity_poly.pdbx_seq_one_letter_code
_entity_poly.pdbx_strand_id
1 'polypeptide(L)'
;MVDHLFADARLAALYDDLCRDRADFAFYLPLVMSARSVLDVGCGTGELLHLARAAGHTGRLCGLDPAEGMLARARERTDVDWVLGDLTRPPGPRSSTSSS
;
A
#
# COMPACT_ATOMS: atom_id res chain seq x y z
N MET A 1 -4.53 -17.12 5.54
CA MET A 1 -4.13 -17.76 4.27
C MET A 1 -4.48 -16.76 3.20
N VAL A 2 -3.49 -16.28 2.43
CA VAL A 2 -3.74 -15.33 1.34
C VAL A 2 -4.20 -16.14 0.13
N ASP A 3 -5.31 -15.74 -0.47
CA ASP A 3 -5.81 -16.39 -1.68
C ASP A 3 -4.75 -16.31 -2.80
N HIS A 4 -4.66 -17.35 -3.63
CA HIS A 4 -3.77 -17.37 -4.78
C HIS A 4 -4.04 -16.21 -5.75
N LEU A 5 -5.28 -15.71 -5.80
CA LEU A 5 -5.65 -14.50 -6.55
C LEU A 5 -4.83 -13.26 -6.16
N PHE A 6 -4.42 -13.17 -4.90
CA PHE A 6 -3.64 -12.04 -4.38
C PHE A 6 -2.14 -12.35 -4.29
N ALA A 7 -1.79 -13.62 -4.11
CA ALA A 7 -0.39 -14.05 -4.01
C ALA A 7 0.36 -14.07 -5.36
N ASP A 8 -0.34 -14.33 -6.47
CA ASP A 8 0.25 -14.38 -7.82
C ASP A 8 0.20 -13.01 -8.52
N ALA A 9 1.36 -12.46 -8.87
CA ALA A 9 1.48 -11.14 -9.50
C ALA A 9 0.80 -10.99 -10.88
N ARG A 10 0.45 -12.10 -11.55
CA ARG A 10 -0.29 -12.11 -12.82
C ARG A 10 -1.80 -12.10 -12.59
N LEU A 11 -2.28 -12.79 -11.55
CA LEU A 11 -3.69 -12.77 -11.16
C LEU A 11 -4.07 -11.47 -10.44
N ALA A 12 -3.14 -10.93 -9.63
CA ALA A 12 -3.25 -9.60 -9.03
C ALA A 12 -3.48 -8.50 -10.07
N ALA A 13 -2.75 -8.53 -11.18
CA ALA A 13 -2.92 -7.57 -12.27
C ALA A 13 -4.32 -7.64 -12.92
N LEU A 14 -4.93 -8.84 -13.00
CA LEU A 14 -6.30 -8.99 -13.48
C LEU A 14 -7.32 -8.42 -12.48
N TYR A 15 -7.02 -8.45 -11.18
CA TYR A 15 -7.83 -7.83 -10.15
C TYR A 15 -7.79 -6.30 -10.22
N ASP A 16 -6.62 -5.71 -10.50
CA ASP A 16 -6.50 -4.26 -10.74
C ASP A 16 -7.39 -3.79 -11.90
N ASP A 17 -7.43 -4.56 -12.99
CA ASP A 17 -8.29 -4.24 -14.14
C ASP A 17 -9.78 -4.37 -13.82
N LEU A 18 -10.16 -5.29 -12.93
CA LEU A 18 -11.54 -5.48 -12.45
C LEU A 18 -11.98 -4.41 -11.43
N CYS A 19 -11.03 -3.89 -10.65
CA CYS A 19 -11.27 -2.84 -9.66
C CYS A 19 -10.98 -1.43 -10.17
N ARG A 20 -10.49 -1.28 -11.40
CA ARG A 20 -10.22 0.01 -12.06
C ARG A 20 -11.40 0.98 -11.89
N ASP A 21 -11.11 2.24 -11.64
CA ASP A 21 -12.09 3.31 -11.38
C ASP A 21 -12.91 3.12 -10.08
N ARG A 22 -12.23 2.66 -9.01
CA ARG A 22 -12.72 2.74 -7.62
C ARG A 22 -13.19 4.16 -7.29
N ALA A 23 -14.50 4.39 -7.38
CA ALA A 23 -15.14 5.68 -7.10
C ALA A 23 -14.87 6.18 -5.68
N ASP A 24 -14.51 5.29 -4.77
CA ASP A 24 -14.11 5.58 -3.39
C ASP A 24 -12.82 6.43 -3.29
N PHE A 25 -11.93 6.41 -4.28
CA PHE A 25 -10.70 7.23 -4.22
C PHE A 25 -10.96 8.72 -4.33
N ALA A 26 -12.03 9.14 -5.02
CA ALA A 26 -12.42 10.55 -5.06
C ALA A 26 -12.77 11.08 -3.66
N PHE A 27 -13.26 10.22 -2.77
CA PHE A 27 -13.55 10.57 -1.39
C PHE A 27 -12.29 10.55 -0.51
N TYR A 28 -11.44 9.53 -0.64
CA TYR A 28 -10.26 9.37 0.23
C TYR A 28 -9.09 10.27 -0.13
N LEU A 29 -8.89 10.59 -1.41
CA LEU A 29 -7.73 11.33 -1.87
C LEU A 29 -7.59 12.72 -1.21
N PRO A 30 -8.65 13.56 -1.08
CA PRO A 30 -8.54 14.84 -0.36
C PRO A 30 -8.11 14.67 1.10
N LEU A 31 -8.57 13.61 1.78
CA LEU A 31 -8.19 13.33 3.17
C LEU A 31 -6.70 12.96 3.27
N VAL A 32 -6.24 12.09 2.37
CA VAL A 32 -4.83 11.72 2.24
C VAL A 32 -3.98 12.97 2.00
N MET A 33 -4.36 13.82 1.03
CA MET A 33 -3.64 15.05 0.68
C MET A 33 -3.54 16.06 1.84
N SER A 34 -4.48 16.02 2.78
CA SER A 34 -4.48 16.89 3.97
C SER A 34 -3.60 16.39 5.13
N ALA A 35 -3.15 15.13 5.06
CA ALA A 35 -2.40 14.49 6.13
C ALA A 35 -0.88 14.67 5.96
N ARG A 36 -0.15 14.65 7.09
CA ARG A 36 1.33 14.62 7.07
C ARG A 36 1.88 13.20 6.98
N SER A 37 1.11 12.22 7.44
CA SER A 37 1.49 10.81 7.46
C SER A 37 0.26 9.95 7.25
N VAL A 38 0.34 8.97 6.34
CA VAL A 38 -0.76 8.05 6.02
C VAL A 38 -0.26 6.61 6.06
N LEU A 39 -1.07 5.75 6.66
CA LEU A 39 -0.95 4.30 6.56
C LEU A 39 -2.20 3.78 5.84
N ASP A 40 -2.00 3.15 4.69
CA ASP A 40 -3.04 2.44 3.96
C ASP A 40 -2.95 0.95 4.27
N VAL A 41 -4.05 0.35 4.70
CA VAL A 41 -4.10 -1.01 5.25
C VAL A 41 -4.92 -1.89 4.32
N GLY A 42 -4.31 -2.95 3.82
CA GLY A 42 -4.85 -3.67 2.67
C GLY A 42 -4.69 -2.85 1.40
N CYS A 43 -3.52 -2.23 1.23
CA CYS A 43 -3.27 -1.26 0.17
C CYS A 43 -3.26 -1.87 -1.24
N GLY A 44 -3.23 -3.20 -1.37
CA GLY A 44 -3.17 -3.91 -2.65
C GLY A 44 -1.96 -3.44 -3.47
N THR A 45 -2.20 -3.05 -4.71
CA THR A 45 -1.19 -2.51 -5.62
C THR A 45 -0.84 -1.04 -5.36
N GLY A 46 -1.44 -0.41 -4.35
CA GLY A 46 -1.05 0.90 -3.87
C GLY A 46 -1.59 2.09 -4.67
N GLU A 47 -2.64 1.88 -5.48
CA GLU A 47 -3.18 2.88 -6.41
C GLU A 47 -3.51 4.22 -5.72
N LEU A 48 -4.15 4.22 -4.54
CA LEU A 48 -4.47 5.43 -3.80
C LEU A 48 -3.20 6.22 -3.39
N LEU A 49 -2.16 5.54 -2.92
CA LEU A 49 -0.91 6.18 -2.50
C LEU A 49 -0.10 6.65 -3.72
N HIS A 50 -0.16 5.94 -4.84
CA HIS A 50 0.40 6.39 -6.12
C HIS A 50 -0.28 7.67 -6.61
N LEU A 51 -1.61 7.72 -6.56
CA LEU A 51 -2.39 8.91 -6.90
C LEU A 51 -2.04 10.09 -5.98
N ALA A 52 -1.95 9.85 -4.67
CA ALA A 52 -1.57 10.88 -3.70
C ALA A 52 -0.18 11.48 -3.99
N ARG A 53 0.82 10.62 -4.26
CA ARG A 53 2.15 11.09 -4.68
C ARG A 53 2.12 11.85 -6.00
N ALA A 54 1.39 11.34 -7.00
CA ALA A 54 1.25 12.02 -8.28
C ALA A 54 0.56 13.39 -8.15
N ALA A 55 -0.37 13.52 -7.20
CA ALA A 55 -1.05 14.77 -6.85
C ALA A 55 -0.22 15.71 -5.96
N GLY A 56 1.02 15.33 -5.60
CA GLY A 56 1.96 16.19 -4.89
C GLY A 56 1.97 16.05 -3.37
N HIS A 57 1.46 14.94 -2.81
CA HIS A 57 1.58 14.69 -1.38
C HIS A 57 3.06 14.67 -0.95
N THR A 58 3.45 15.50 0.01
CA THR A 58 4.86 15.63 0.47
C THR A 58 5.16 14.91 1.78
N GLY A 59 4.13 14.45 2.49
CA GLY A 59 4.27 13.74 3.77
C GLY A 59 4.75 12.29 3.64
N ARG A 60 4.72 11.54 4.74
CA ARG A 60 5.04 10.11 4.77
C ARG A 60 3.84 9.29 4.28
N LEU A 61 4.08 8.34 3.38
CA LEU A 61 3.06 7.39 2.93
C LEU A 61 3.58 5.98 3.15
N CYS A 62 2.74 5.11 3.70
CA CYS A 62 3.05 3.71 3.93
C CYS A 62 1.87 2.83 3.51
N GLY A 63 2.13 1.79 2.74
CA GLY A 63 1.15 0.76 2.39
C GLY A 63 1.48 -0.57 3.07
N LEU A 64 0.49 -1.19 3.70
CA LEU A 64 0.57 -2.51 4.31
C LEU A 64 -0.35 -3.45 3.55
N ASP A 65 0.16 -4.59 3.10
CA ASP A 65 -0.66 -5.66 2.53
C ASP A 65 -0.05 -7.04 2.81
N PRO A 66 -0.85 -8.09 3.08
CA PRO A 66 -0.32 -9.46 3.22
C PRO A 66 0.02 -10.12 1.87
N ALA A 67 -0.39 -9.55 0.74
CA ALA A 67 -0.21 -10.11 -0.58
C ALA A 67 1.09 -9.63 -1.25
N GLU A 68 2.13 -10.45 -1.20
CA GLU A 68 3.45 -10.13 -1.80
C GLU A 68 3.37 -9.82 -3.31
N GLY A 69 2.47 -10.50 -4.04
CA GLY A 69 2.24 -10.25 -5.47
C GLY A 69 1.69 -8.84 -5.75
N MET A 70 0.81 -8.34 -4.87
CA MET A 70 0.28 -6.98 -4.93
C MET A 70 1.37 -5.94 -4.61
N LEU A 71 2.14 -6.18 -3.54
CA LEU A 71 3.24 -5.29 -3.16
C LEU A 71 4.36 -5.25 -4.19
N ALA A 72 4.60 -6.33 -4.92
CA ALA A 72 5.56 -6.32 -6.03
C ALA A 72 5.20 -5.27 -7.09
N ARG A 73 3.90 -5.04 -7.35
CA ARG A 73 3.42 -3.95 -8.21
C ARG A 73 3.50 -2.59 -7.52
N ALA A 74 3.06 -2.51 -6.27
CA ALA A 74 3.09 -1.25 -5.52
C ALA A 74 4.52 -0.64 -5.46
N ARG A 75 5.53 -1.50 -5.33
CA ARG A 75 6.96 -1.16 -5.28
C ARG A 75 7.55 -0.63 -6.58
N GLU A 76 6.81 -0.59 -7.69
CA GLU A 76 7.20 0.19 -8.88
C GLU A 76 7.40 1.67 -8.54
N ARG A 77 6.75 2.14 -7.47
CA ARG A 77 6.97 3.46 -6.87
C ARG A 77 7.86 3.35 -5.62
N THR A 78 8.95 4.10 -5.60
CA THR A 78 10.02 4.00 -4.58
C THR A 78 10.00 5.09 -3.51
N ASP A 79 9.12 6.09 -3.62
CA ASP A 79 8.93 7.19 -2.66
C ASP A 79 7.78 6.96 -1.66
N VAL A 80 7.39 5.69 -1.48
CA VAL A 80 6.37 5.19 -0.55
C VAL A 80 6.95 3.97 0.19
N ASP A 81 6.69 3.88 1.49
CA ASP A 81 7.10 2.73 2.31
C ASP A 81 6.12 1.56 2.09
N TRP A 82 6.58 0.40 1.61
CA TRP A 82 5.71 -0.77 1.37
C TRP A 82 6.06 -1.93 2.31
N VAL A 83 5.09 -2.38 3.10
CA VAL A 83 5.29 -3.38 4.15
C VAL A 83 4.46 -4.63 3.87
N LEU A 84 5.14 -5.76 3.70
CA LEU A 84 4.47 -7.07 3.72
C LEU A 84 4.06 -7.38 5.16
N GLY A 85 2.76 -7.49 5.40
CA GLY A 85 2.27 -7.76 6.74
C GLY A 85 0.76 -7.97 6.82
N ASP A 86 0.35 -8.63 7.89
CA ASP A 86 -1.04 -8.93 8.22
C ASP A 86 -1.37 -8.26 9.55
N LEU A 87 -2.48 -7.55 9.64
CA LEU A 87 -2.93 -6.89 10.88
C LEU A 87 -3.16 -7.87 12.03
N THR A 88 -3.50 -9.12 11.72
CA THR A 88 -3.70 -10.16 12.73
C THR A 88 -2.37 -10.67 13.31
N ARG A 89 -1.24 -10.31 12.68
CA ARG A 89 0.11 -10.67 13.09
C ARG A 89 1.01 -9.43 13.02
N PRO A 90 0.87 -8.51 13.99
CA PRO A 90 1.74 -7.34 14.04
C PRO A 90 3.20 -7.78 14.09
N PRO A 91 4.13 -7.03 13.45
CA PRO A 91 5.53 -7.34 13.55
C PRO A 91 5.96 -7.35 15.02
N GLY A 92 6.82 -8.31 15.38
CA GLY A 92 7.41 -8.37 16.71
C GLY A 92 8.12 -7.06 17.07
N PRO A 93 8.42 -6.83 18.36
CA PRO A 93 9.07 -5.59 18.81
C PRO A 93 10.33 -5.33 17.97
N ARG A 94 10.41 -4.14 17.36
CA ARG A 94 11.63 -3.73 16.65
C ARG A 94 12.72 -3.56 17.69
N SER A 95 13.79 -4.36 17.60
CA SER A 95 15.02 -4.06 18.31
C SER A 95 15.55 -2.74 17.77
N SER A 96 15.48 -1.69 18.58
CA SER A 96 16.19 -0.44 18.32
C SER A 96 17.67 -0.72 18.46
N THR A 97 18.36 -1.04 17.37
CA THR A 97 19.81 -0.90 17.33
C THR A 97 20.13 0.59 17.25
N SER A 98 20.25 1.20 18.43
CA SER A 98 20.99 2.44 18.61
C SER A 98 22.47 2.12 18.43
N SER A 99 23.02 2.41 17.26
CA SER A 99 24.46 2.53 17.09
C SER A 99 24.87 3.93 17.51
N SER A 100 25.57 4.01 18.65
CA SER A 100 26.34 5.17 19.08
C SER A 100 27.56 5.41 18.19
#